data_AF-A0A1H7BQJ0-F1
#
_entry.id   AF-A0A1H7BQJ0-F1
#
_cell.length_a   1.000
_cell.length_b   1.000
_cell.length_c   1.000
_cell.angle_alpha   90.00
_cell.angle_beta   90.00
_cell.angle_gamma   90.00
#
_symmetry.space_group_name_H-M   'P 1'
#
loop_
_entity.id
_entity.type
_entity.pdbx_description
1 polymer ?
#
loop_
_entity_poly.entity_id
_entity_poly.type
_entity_poly.pdbx_seq_one_letter_code
_entity_poly.pdbx_strand_id
1 'polypeptide(L)' 'MKQPILDSKYIDGQQVYAKINPSRKLIIRRYYDRIYYCRDVDGSEKEYAFFEREISAAGVN' A
#
# COMPACT_ATOMS: atom_id res chain seq x y z
N MET A 1 21.13 -16.33 11.85
CA MET A 1 19.98 -15.41 11.96
C MET A 1 19.21 -15.50 10.66
N LYS A 2 18.01 -16.09 10.66
CA LYS A 2 17.18 -16.16 9.43
C LYS A 2 16.66 -14.74 9.18
N GLN A 3 17.13 -14.09 8.12
CA GLN A 3 16.46 -12.89 7.60
C GLN A 3 15.00 -13.27 7.33
N PRO A 4 14.01 -12.56 7.89
CA PRO A 4 12.64 -12.74 7.46
C PRO A 4 12.62 -12.34 5.99
N ILE A 5 12.31 -13.31 5.13
CA ILE A 5 11.94 -13.06 3.75
C ILE A 5 10.80 -12.04 3.82
N LEU A 6 11.07 -10.78 3.52
CA LEU A 6 10.05 -9.74 3.45
C LEU A 6 9.17 -10.12 2.26
N ASP A 7 8.08 -10.85 2.53
CA ASP A 7 7.08 -11.26 1.54
C ASP A 7 6.27 -10.04 1.03
N SER A 8 6.58 -8.83 1.51
CA SER A 8 5.93 -7.59 1.15
C SER A 8 6.76 -6.80 0.13
N LYS A 9 6.18 -6.53 -1.03
CA LYS A 9 6.67 -5.64 -2.08
C LYS A 9 6.73 -4.16 -1.68
N TYR A 10 5.86 -3.71 -0.79
CA TYR A 10 5.79 -2.31 -0.33
C TYR A 10 6.07 -2.20 1.17
N ILE A 11 6.66 -1.08 1.58
CA ILE A 11 7.05 -0.82 2.98
C ILE A 11 6.13 0.19 3.67
N ASP A 12 6.08 0.18 5.00
CA ASP A 12 5.38 1.22 5.79
C ASP A 12 5.83 2.64 5.39
N GLY A 13 4.88 3.56 5.33
CA GLY A 13 5.11 4.94 4.90
C GLY A 13 5.24 5.13 3.39
N GLN A 14 5.34 4.06 2.59
CA GLN A 14 5.46 4.18 1.14
C GLN A 14 4.16 4.70 0.52
N GLN A 15 4.30 5.65 -0.41
CA GLN A 15 3.19 6.10 -1.23
C GLN A 15 2.93 5.12 -2.39
N VAL A 16 1.67 4.72 -2.53
CA VAL A 16 1.16 3.87 -3.61
C VAL A 16 -0.14 4.46 -4.16
N TYR A 17 -0.62 3.92 -5.27
CA TYR A 17 -1.83 4.34 -5.94
C TYR A 17 -2.73 3.13 -6.15
N ALA A 18 -4.04 3.31 -5.95
CA ALA A 18 -5.01 2.27 -6.28
C ALA A 18 -5.10 2.13 -7.80
N LYS A 19 -4.94 0.93 -8.35
CA LYS A 19 -5.01 0.72 -9.80
C LYS A 19 -6.39 0.99 -10.39
N ILE A 20 -7.46 0.74 -9.63
CA ILE A 20 -8.83 1.01 -10.05
C ILE A 20 -9.13 2.51 -10.14
N ASN A 21 -8.46 3.32 -9.31
CA ASN A 21 -8.56 4.78 -9.34
C ASN A 21 -7.17 5.36 -9.05
N PRO A 22 -6.34 5.55 -10.09
CA PRO A 22 -4.97 6.00 -9.90
C PRO A 22 -4.83 7.43 -9.38
N SER A 23 -5.92 8.22 -9.37
CA SER A 23 -5.94 9.53 -8.72
C SER A 23 -5.93 9.41 -7.19
N ARG A 24 -6.29 8.25 -6.62
CA ARG A 24 -6.25 8.01 -5.18
C ARG A 24 -4.83 7.67 -4.74
N LYS A 25 -4.21 8.62 -4.03
CA LYS A 25 -2.91 8.46 -3.38
C LYS A 25 -3.08 7.85 -2.00
N LEU A 26 -2.33 6.80 -1.73
CA LEU A 26 -2.41 6.00 -0.51
C LEU A 26 -1.02 5.90 0.14
N ILE A 27 -0.98 5.83 1.45
CA ILE A 27 0.22 5.53 2.24
C ILE A 27 0.05 4.15 2.88
N ILE A 28 1.01 3.26 2.67
CA ILE A 28 1.07 1.96 3.35
C ILE A 28 1.26 2.18 4.86
N ARG A 29 0.48 1.49 5.68
CA ARG A 29 0.56 1.51 7.15
C ARG A 29 1.08 0.19 7.73
N ARG A 30 0.69 -0.92 7.12
CA ARG A 30 1.13 -2.27 7.51
C ARG A 30 0.81 -3.26 6.41
N TYR A 31 1.59 -4.34 6.39
CA TYR A 31 1.31 -5.53 5.60
C TYR A 31 1.02 -6.68 6.57
N TYR A 32 -0.12 -7.33 6.42
CA TYR A 32 -0.51 -8.48 7.22
C TYR A 32 -1.30 -9.45 6.35
N ASP A 33 -0.95 -10.73 6.40
CA ASP A 33 -1.64 -11.80 5.67
C ASP A 33 -1.88 -11.50 4.17
N ARG A 34 -0.84 -11.01 3.47
CA ARG A 34 -0.89 -10.62 2.04
C ARG A 34 -1.79 -9.44 1.71
N ILE A 35 -2.25 -8.71 2.72
CA ILE A 35 -3.07 -7.52 2.61
C ILE A 35 -2.26 -6.30 3.04
N TYR A 36 -2.27 -5.28 2.19
CA TYR A 36 -1.75 -3.96 2.52
C TYR A 36 -2.87 -3.11 3.10
N TYR A 37 -2.65 -2.62 4.32
CA TYR A 37 -3.52 -1.63 4.94
C TYR A 37 -2.95 -0.26 4.66
N CYS A 38 -3.78 0.61 4.10
CA CYS A 38 -3.39 1.92 3.60
C CYS A 38 -4.33 3.01 4.10
N ARG A 39 -3.86 4.25 4.10
CA ARG A 39 -4.68 5.45 4.34
C ARG A 39 -4.53 6.44 3.20
N ASP A 40 -5.52 7.30 2.99
CA ASP A 40 -5.39 8.41 2.05
C ASP A 40 -4.30 9.39 2.53
N VAL A 41 -3.59 10.01 1.58
CA VAL A 41 -2.55 11.02 1.89
C VAL A 41 -3.13 12.25 2.59
N ASP A 42 -4.40 12.57 2.35
CA ASP A 42 -5.12 13.73 2.89
C ASP A 42 -5.34 13.67 4.42
N GLY A 43 -4.85 12.63 5.09
CA GLY A 43 -4.94 12.50 6.55
C GLY A 43 -6.28 11.95 7.04
N SER A 44 -7.09 11.38 6.15
CA SER A 44 -8.30 10.65 6.54
C SER A 44 -7.95 9.48 7.48
N GLU A 45 -8.74 9.33 8.55
CA GLU A 45 -8.63 8.17 9.46
C GLU A 45 -9.19 6.88 8.83
N LYS A 46 -9.72 6.96 7.61
CA LYS A 46 -10.23 5.80 6.89
C LYS A 46 -9.09 4.88 6.45
N GLU A 47 -9.14 3.64 6.93
CA GLU A 47 -8.24 2.56 6.52
C GLU A 47 -8.84 1.79 5.33
N TYR A 48 -7.99 1.44 4.37
CA TYR A 48 -8.33 0.63 3.20
C TYR A 48 -7.45 -0.61 3.16
N ALA A 49 -8.03 -1.73 2.74
CA ALA A 49 -7.32 -2.98 2.53
C ALA A 49 -7.18 -3.24 1.03
N PHE A 50 -5.97 -3.56 0.58
CA PHE A 50 -5.68 -3.88 -0.82
C PHE A 50 -4.78 -5.11 -0.93
N PHE A 51 -5.01 -5.92 -1.95
CA PHE A 51 -4.02 -6.91 -2.39
C PHE A 51 -2.91 -6.23 -3.19
N GLU A 52 -1.73 -6.85 -3.22
CA GLU A 52 -0.57 -6.34 -3.96
C GLU A 52 -0.90 -5.97 -5.43
N ARG A 53 -1.72 -6.80 -6.09
CA ARG A 53 -2.10 -6.63 -7.49
C ARG A 53 -3.00 -5.41 -7.73
N GLU A 54 -3.64 -4.87 -6.71
CA GLU A 54 -4.59 -3.75 -6.79
C GLU A 54 -3.93 -2.40 -6.59
N ILE A 55 -2.66 -2.37 -6.17
CA ILE A 55 -1.90 -1.15 -5.92
C ILE A 55 -0.60 -1.11 -6.73
N SER A 56 -0.11 0.10 -7.00
CA SER A 56 1.10 0.35 -7.77
C SER A 56 1.92 1.49 -7.17
N ALA A 57 3.25 1.38 -7.17
CA ALA A 57 4.15 2.47 -6.81
C ALA A 57 4.32 3.50 -7.94
N ALA A 58 4.03 3.10 -9.20
CA ALA A 58 3.97 4.03 -10.31
C ALA A 58 2.61 4.73 -10.28
N GLY A 59 2.59 5.97 -9.80
CA GLY A 59 1.53 6.91 -10.15
C GLY A 59 1.54 7.03 -11.67
N VAL A 60 0.37 7.00 -12.30
CA VAL A 60 0.23 7.08 -13.76
C VAL A 60 1.06 8.25 -14.26
N ASN A 61 2.00 7.96 -15.17
CA ASN A 61 2.75 8.95 -15.94
C ASN A 61 1.79 9.75 -16.84
#